data_AF-A0A1J5QPW3-F1
#
_entry.id   AF-A0A1J5QPW3-F1
#
_cell.length_a   1.000
_cell.length_b   1.000
_cell.length_c   1.000
_cell.angle_alpha   90.00
_cell.angle_beta   90.00
_cell.angle_gamma   90.00
#
_symmetry.space_group_name_H-M   'P 1'
#
loop_
_entity.id
_entity.type
_entity.pdbx_description
1 polymer ?
#
loop_
_entity_poly.entity_id
_entity_poly.type
_entity_poly.pdbx_seq_one_letter_code
_entity_poly.pdbx_strand_id
1 'polypeptide(L)'
;MTDTLERITTEYIDAEDRLRISGETSAGSSMVIWITQRLLHRLVPVLLNWLEHEIPTLQAEVLQEWAQQAARSELTEQAPVSPETASCHWLAHSIDITLSEAAIILTFKSESNQQAALTLAATPLRQWLNIVHDAHVKAGWSMEVWPAWIGGNGAQTSPAPARLH
;
A
#
# COMPACT_ATOMS: atom_id res chain seq x y z
N MET A 1 2.05 -1.31 23.93
CA MET A 1 0.78 -0.76 23.43
C MET A 1 0.89 -0.72 21.92
N THR A 2 -0.19 -0.99 21.19
CA THR A 2 -0.21 -1.00 19.73
C THR A 2 -0.93 0.25 19.26
N ASP A 3 -0.28 1.05 18.44
CA ASP A 3 -0.86 2.27 17.88
C ASP A 3 -1.71 1.95 16.65
N THR A 4 -2.89 2.55 16.52
CA THR A 4 -3.73 2.36 15.32
C THR A 4 -3.52 3.50 14.33
N LEU A 5 -3.15 3.17 13.10
CA LEU A 5 -2.96 4.12 12.01
C LEU A 5 -4.29 4.38 11.29
N GLU A 6 -4.68 5.65 11.14
CA GLU A 6 -5.90 6.07 10.44
C GLU A 6 -5.60 6.62 9.04
N ARG A 7 -4.49 7.34 8.90
CA ARG A 7 -4.01 7.88 7.62
C ARG A 7 -2.60 7.42 7.40
N ILE A 8 -2.30 7.06 6.15
CA ILE A 8 -0.96 6.65 5.76
C ILE A 8 -0.53 7.33 4.46
N THR A 9 0.78 7.50 4.31
CA THR A 9 1.43 7.83 3.06
C THR A 9 2.54 6.81 2.86
N THR A 10 2.58 6.18 1.69
CA THR A 10 3.53 5.11 1.37
C THR A 10 4.42 5.56 0.22
N GLU A 11 5.73 5.48 0.39
CA GLU A 11 6.71 5.96 -0.58
C GLU A 11 7.90 5.02 -0.68
N TYR A 12 8.40 4.80 -1.91
CA TYR A 12 9.72 4.19 -2.11
C TYR A 12 10.83 5.24 -1.95
N ILE A 13 11.82 4.93 -1.12
CA ILE A 13 12.99 5.77 -0.86
C ILE A 13 14.23 5.10 -1.45
N ASP A 14 14.69 5.65 -2.57
CA ASP A 14 15.81 5.14 -3.38
C ASP A 14 17.12 5.00 -2.59
N ALA A 15 17.46 6.03 -1.81
CA ALA A 15 18.71 6.05 -1.01
C ALA A 15 18.80 4.94 0.04
N GLU A 16 17.66 4.43 0.50
CA GLU A 16 17.58 3.38 1.53
C GLU A 16 17.21 2.00 0.93
N ASP A 17 16.82 1.96 -0.35
CA ASP A 17 16.20 0.83 -1.05
C ASP A 17 15.05 0.19 -0.24
N ARG A 18 14.16 1.04 0.29
CA ARG A 18 13.09 0.64 1.22
C ARG A 18 11.80 1.39 0.97
N LEU A 19 10.71 0.76 1.38
CA LEU A 19 9.41 1.41 1.44
C LEU A 19 9.24 2.10 2.80
N ARG A 20 8.79 3.33 2.79
CA ARG A 20 8.46 4.13 3.97
C ARG A 20 6.95 4.26 4.08
N ILE A 21 6.39 4.00 5.25
CA ILE A 21 5.02 4.34 5.62
C ILE A 21 5.07 5.45 6.66
N SER A 22 4.60 6.64 6.31
CA SER A 22 4.29 7.71 7.26
C SER A 22 2.85 7.55 7.70
N GLY A 23 2.60 7.39 8.99
CA GLY A 23 1.28 7.13 9.54
C GLY A 23 0.87 8.17 10.60
N GLU A 24 -0.40 8.50 10.63
CA GLU A 24 -1.03 9.34 11.66
C GLU A 24 -2.03 8.49 12.46
N THR A 25 -1.98 8.58 13.79
CA THR A 25 -2.92 7.92 14.69
C THR A 25 -4.11 8.81 15.02
N SER A 26 -5.19 8.24 15.55
CA SER A 26 -6.38 8.98 16.02
C SER A 26 -6.08 10.03 17.11
N ALA A 27 -4.95 9.87 17.81
CA ALA A 27 -4.47 10.83 18.80
C ALA A 27 -3.66 11.99 18.18
N GLY A 28 -3.57 12.08 16.85
CA GLY A 28 -2.80 13.08 16.10
C GLY A 28 -1.28 12.87 16.17
N SER A 29 -0.83 11.71 16.65
CA SER A 29 0.60 11.38 16.69
C SER A 29 1.05 10.84 15.34
N SER A 30 2.15 11.36 14.82
CA SER A 30 2.75 10.92 13.55
C SER A 30 3.95 10.01 13.81
N MET A 31 4.06 8.93 13.03
CA MET A 31 5.19 8.00 13.06
C MET A 31 5.60 7.56 11.67
N VAL A 32 6.81 7.05 11.56
CA VAL A 32 7.36 6.48 10.32
C VAL A 32 7.78 5.03 10.54
N ILE A 33 7.32 4.16 9.66
CA ILE A 33 7.62 2.74 9.63
C ILE A 33 8.35 2.42 8.34
N TRP A 34 9.56 1.89 8.45
CA TRP A 34 10.32 1.39 7.33
C TRP A 34 10.01 -0.09 7.09
N ILE A 35 9.84 -0.47 5.83
CA ILE A 35 9.61 -1.84 5.39
C ILE A 35 10.72 -2.22 4.42
N THR A 36 11.40 -3.32 4.74
CA THR A 36 12.42 -3.90 3.86
C THR A 36 11.76 -4.56 2.64
N GLN A 37 12.47 -4.55 1.51
CA GLN A 37 12.07 -5.30 0.31
C GLN A 37 11.73 -6.77 0.65
N ARG A 38 12.56 -7.44 1.46
CA ARG A 38 12.34 -8.83 1.87
C ARG A 38 11.02 -9.04 2.58
N LEU A 39 10.65 -8.13 3.49
CA LEU A 39 9.40 -8.22 4.24
C LEU A 39 8.20 -7.95 3.33
N LEU A 40 8.34 -6.98 2.43
CA LEU A 40 7.32 -6.64 1.43
C LEU A 40 7.07 -7.78 0.44
N HIS A 41 8.14 -8.41 -0.06
CA HIS A 41 8.06 -9.57 -0.97
C HIS A 41 7.34 -10.77 -0.34
N ARG A 42 7.39 -10.90 0.99
CA ARG A 42 6.62 -11.93 1.72
C ARG A 42 5.17 -11.52 1.96
N LEU A 43 4.93 -10.23 2.16
CA LEU A 43 3.60 -9.68 2.45
C LEU A 43 2.70 -9.68 1.21
N VAL A 44 3.19 -9.16 0.08
CA VAL A 44 2.39 -8.92 -1.14
C VAL A 44 1.61 -10.18 -1.60
N PRO A 45 2.21 -11.38 -1.71
CA PRO A 45 1.47 -12.57 -2.13
C PRO A 45 0.30 -12.93 -1.21
N VAL A 46 0.44 -12.71 0.12
CA VAL A 46 -0.63 -13.00 1.09
C VAL A 46 -1.83 -12.08 0.87
N LEU A 47 -1.56 -10.79 0.58
CA LEU A 47 -2.60 -9.78 0.35
C LEU A 47 -3.33 -10.00 -0.97
N LEU A 48 -2.58 -10.33 -2.03
CA LEU A 48 -3.15 -10.64 -3.34
C LEU A 48 -4.05 -11.87 -3.27
N ASN A 49 -3.58 -12.94 -2.62
CA ASN A 49 -4.36 -14.15 -2.41
C ASN A 49 -5.66 -13.86 -1.64
N TRP A 50 -5.64 -12.97 -0.64
CA TRP A 50 -6.87 -12.60 0.07
C TRP A 50 -7.87 -11.87 -0.85
N LEU A 51 -7.41 -10.92 -1.66
CA LEU A 51 -8.27 -10.19 -2.62
C LEU A 51 -8.86 -11.07 -3.73
N GLU A 52 -8.18 -12.14 -4.11
CA GLU A 52 -8.67 -13.11 -5.08
C GLU A 52 -9.83 -13.95 -4.53
N HIS A 53 -9.77 -14.33 -3.24
CA HIS A 53 -10.81 -15.15 -2.60
C HIS A 53 -12.05 -14.36 -2.18
N GLU A 54 -11.96 -13.03 -2.04
CA GLU A 54 -13.12 -12.15 -1.78
C GLU A 54 -14.10 -12.07 -2.96
N ILE A 55 -13.72 -12.49 -4.18
CA ILE A 55 -14.58 -12.45 -5.36
C ILE A 55 -14.85 -13.87 -5.90
N PRO A 56 -16.06 -14.43 -5.75
CA PRO A 56 -16.34 -15.80 -6.18
C PRO A 56 -16.51 -15.92 -7.71
N THR A 57 -15.45 -16.43 -8.37
CA THR A 57 -15.38 -17.21 -9.64
C THR A 57 -16.03 -16.75 -10.97
N LEU A 58 -15.30 -17.10 -12.05
CA LEU A 58 -15.53 -17.04 -13.51
C LEU A 58 -15.60 -15.67 -14.21
N GLN A 59 -15.89 -14.58 -13.49
CA GLN A 59 -15.75 -13.20 -14.02
C GLN A 59 -14.86 -12.35 -13.12
N ALA A 60 -14.04 -13.02 -12.30
CA ALA A 60 -13.21 -12.40 -11.28
C ALA A 60 -12.33 -11.30 -11.89
N GLU A 61 -11.63 -11.55 -13.00
CA GLU A 61 -10.74 -10.56 -13.61
C GLU A 61 -11.45 -9.25 -13.99
N VAL A 62 -12.60 -9.32 -14.67
CA VAL A 62 -13.38 -8.13 -15.06
C VAL A 62 -13.95 -7.40 -13.84
N LEU A 63 -14.43 -8.13 -12.83
CA LEU A 63 -14.95 -7.53 -11.61
C LEU A 63 -13.85 -6.90 -10.76
N GLN A 64 -12.66 -7.53 -10.75
CA GLN A 64 -11.46 -7.02 -10.10
C GLN A 64 -10.98 -5.73 -10.80
N GLU A 65 -10.95 -5.71 -12.14
CA GLU A 65 -10.63 -4.52 -12.93
C GLU A 65 -11.59 -3.35 -12.64
N TRP A 66 -12.90 -3.62 -12.55
CA TRP A 66 -13.87 -2.58 -12.22
C TRP A 66 -13.77 -2.10 -10.78
N ALA A 67 -13.57 -3.00 -9.81
CA ALA A 67 -13.31 -2.61 -8.43
C ALA A 67 -12.04 -1.75 -8.32
N GLN A 68 -11.02 -2.07 -9.11
CA GLN A 68 -9.79 -1.30 -9.19
C GLN A 68 -10.02 0.10 -9.78
N GLN A 69 -10.79 0.18 -10.86
CA GLN A 69 -11.13 1.44 -11.52
C GLN A 69 -11.93 2.35 -10.59
N ALA A 70 -12.94 1.81 -9.89
CA ALA A 70 -13.73 2.55 -8.91
C ALA A 70 -12.86 3.06 -7.75
N ALA A 71 -11.99 2.22 -7.20
CA ALA A 71 -11.07 2.59 -6.14
C ALA A 71 -10.12 3.73 -6.56
N ARG A 72 -9.64 3.73 -7.81
CA ARG A 72 -8.82 4.82 -8.36
C ARG A 72 -9.60 6.12 -8.52
N SER A 73 -10.89 6.05 -8.84
CA SER A 73 -11.76 7.23 -8.95
C SER A 73 -12.18 7.81 -7.60
N GLU A 74 -12.19 7.00 -6.53
CA GLU A 74 -12.51 7.44 -5.16
C GLU A 74 -11.32 8.07 -4.41
N LEU A 75 -10.11 8.02 -4.99
CA LEU A 75 -8.92 8.70 -4.46
C LEU A 75 -9.14 10.22 -4.50
N THR A 76 -9.78 10.73 -3.46
CA THR A 76 -9.82 12.17 -3.19
C THR A 76 -8.43 12.54 -2.70
N GLU A 77 -7.75 13.46 -3.39
CA GLU A 77 -6.42 13.95 -3.04
C GLU A 77 -6.42 14.53 -1.62
N GLN A 78 -6.06 13.71 -0.62
CA GLN A 78 -5.77 14.19 0.72
C GLN A 78 -4.30 14.59 0.78
N ALA A 79 -4.00 15.72 1.44
CA ALA A 79 -2.63 16.17 1.62
C ALA A 79 -1.79 15.05 2.28
N PRO A 80 -0.61 14.70 1.71
CA PRO A 80 0.24 13.63 2.23
C PRO A 80 0.60 13.85 3.70
N VAL A 81 0.71 12.77 4.48
CA VAL A 81 1.20 12.84 5.86
C VAL A 81 2.70 13.13 5.80
N SER A 82 3.09 14.35 6.16
CA SER A 82 4.48 14.79 6.11
C SER A 82 5.35 14.01 7.11
N PRO A 83 6.44 13.36 6.67
CA PRO A 83 7.33 12.60 7.54
C PRO A 83 8.16 13.48 8.49
N GLU A 84 8.32 14.78 8.19
CA GLU A 84 9.13 15.72 8.98
C GLU A 84 8.54 16.05 10.35
N THR A 85 7.25 15.81 10.54
CA THR A 85 6.55 16.02 11.82
C THR A 85 6.49 14.74 12.65
N ALA A 86 7.00 13.61 12.15
CA ALA A 86 6.98 12.35 12.87
C ALA A 86 7.97 12.36 14.02
N SER A 87 7.48 12.09 15.22
CA SER A 87 8.30 12.05 16.44
C SER A 87 9.04 10.73 16.61
N CYS A 88 8.77 9.74 15.76
CA CYS A 88 9.29 8.39 15.88
C CYS A 88 9.45 7.72 14.51
N HIS A 89 10.64 7.14 14.28
CA HIS A 89 10.97 6.39 13.08
C HIS A 89 11.51 5.01 13.47
N TRP A 90 10.99 3.94 12.88
CA TRP A 90 11.43 2.58 13.22
C TRP A 90 11.30 1.59 12.06
N LEU A 91 12.02 0.48 12.15
CA LEU A 91 12.07 -0.57 11.14
C LEU A 91 11.17 -1.74 11.52
N ALA A 92 10.20 -2.05 10.67
CA ALA A 92 9.39 -3.26 10.82
C ALA A 92 10.25 -4.49 10.56
N HIS A 93 10.30 -5.38 11.56
CA HIS A 93 10.97 -6.68 11.51
C HIS A 93 10.00 -7.81 11.19
N SER A 94 8.76 -7.69 11.67
CA SER A 94 7.67 -8.61 11.34
C SER A 94 6.36 -7.87 11.12
N ILE A 95 5.46 -8.50 10.37
CA ILE A 95 4.10 -8.04 10.15
C ILE A 95 3.19 -9.21 10.48
N ASP A 96 2.38 -9.07 11.51
CA ASP A 96 1.30 -10.00 11.79
C ASP A 96 0.11 -9.61 10.91
N ILE A 97 -0.57 -10.62 10.37
CA ILE A 97 -1.71 -10.46 9.49
C ILE A 97 -2.91 -11.12 10.16
N THR A 98 -3.93 -10.31 10.44
CA THR A 98 -5.22 -10.81 10.92
C THR A 98 -6.25 -10.58 9.83
N LEU A 99 -6.92 -11.65 9.42
CA LEU A 99 -7.96 -11.62 8.40
C LEU A 99 -9.34 -11.59 9.07
N SER A 100 -10.23 -10.74 8.58
CA SER A 100 -11.66 -10.76 8.89
C SER A 100 -12.46 -10.75 7.58
N GLU A 101 -13.77 -11.01 7.66
CA GLU A 101 -14.65 -11.00 6.48
C GLU A 101 -14.76 -9.63 5.78
N ALA A 102 -14.40 -8.54 6.45
CA ALA A 102 -14.57 -7.18 5.91
C ALA A 102 -13.24 -6.44 5.68
N ALA A 103 -12.18 -6.85 6.36
CA ALA A 103 -10.90 -6.14 6.35
C ALA A 103 -9.73 -7.02 6.75
N ILE A 104 -8.54 -6.63 6.28
CA ILE A 104 -7.25 -7.13 6.74
C ILE A 104 -6.66 -6.16 7.76
N ILE A 105 -6.06 -6.69 8.83
CA ILE A 105 -5.32 -5.91 9.81
C ILE A 105 -3.85 -6.29 9.72
N LEU A 106 -3.02 -5.32 9.36
CA LEU A 106 -1.56 -5.44 9.31
C LEU A 106 -0.97 -4.86 10.59
N THR A 107 -0.38 -5.69 11.44
CA THR A 107 0.31 -5.23 12.65
C THR A 107 1.82 -5.28 12.45
N PHE A 108 2.41 -4.12 12.19
CA PHE A 108 3.85 -3.94 12.06
C PHE A 108 4.50 -4.00 13.44
N LYS A 109 5.63 -4.70 13.56
CA LYS A 109 6.37 -4.84 14.82
C LYS A 109 7.87 -4.64 14.61
N SER A 110 8.51 -3.99 15.57
CA SER A 110 9.97 -3.82 15.64
C SER A 110 10.59 -4.72 16.72
N GLU A 111 11.92 -4.85 16.69
CA GLU A 111 12.69 -5.50 17.76
C GLU A 111 12.62 -4.74 19.10
N SER A 112 12.42 -3.42 19.04
CA SER A 112 12.29 -2.52 20.20
C SER A 112 10.88 -2.52 20.82
N ASN A 113 10.05 -3.53 20.50
CA ASN A 113 8.66 -3.67 20.97
C ASN A 113 7.70 -2.53 20.55
N GLN A 114 8.08 -1.71 19.56
CA GLN A 114 7.16 -0.76 18.94
C GLN A 114 6.22 -1.52 18.00
N GLN A 115 4.94 -1.17 18.04
CA GLN A 115 3.91 -1.83 17.22
C GLN A 115 2.89 -0.82 16.71
N ALA A 116 2.50 -0.96 15.45
CA ALA A 116 1.42 -0.19 14.86
C ALA A 116 0.53 -1.09 14.00
N ALA A 117 -0.78 -0.86 14.04
CA ALA A 117 -1.79 -1.59 13.29
C ALA A 117 -2.41 -0.71 12.22
N LEU A 118 -2.57 -1.27 11.03
CA LEU A 118 -3.27 -0.67 9.90
C LEU A 118 -4.39 -1.61 9.46
N THR A 119 -5.62 -1.11 9.49
CA THR A 119 -6.80 -1.86 9.05
C THR A 119 -7.20 -1.39 7.66
N LEU A 120 -7.26 -2.32 6.69
CA LEU A 120 -7.64 -2.03 5.30
C LEU A 120 -8.81 -2.92 4.90
N ALA A 121 -9.93 -2.32 4.51
CA ALA A 121 -10.98 -3.03 3.78
C ALA A 121 -10.54 -3.31 2.33
N ALA A 122 -11.32 -4.08 1.58
CA ALA A 122 -10.95 -4.49 0.21
C ALA A 122 -10.58 -3.31 -0.72
N THR A 123 -11.36 -2.23 -0.73
CA THR A 123 -11.10 -1.06 -1.57
C THR A 123 -9.83 -0.29 -1.15
N PRO A 124 -9.65 0.12 0.12
CA PRO A 124 -8.39 0.71 0.58
C PRO A 124 -7.16 -0.20 0.38
N LEU A 125 -7.32 -1.52 0.54
CA LEU A 125 -6.23 -2.48 0.30
C LEU A 125 -5.79 -2.47 -1.16
N ARG A 126 -6.73 -2.44 -2.11
CA ARG A 126 -6.45 -2.31 -3.55
C ARG A 126 -5.73 -1.01 -3.89
N GLN A 127 -6.17 0.10 -3.31
CA GLN A 127 -5.51 1.40 -3.48
C GLN A 127 -4.07 1.34 -2.95
N TRP A 128 -3.89 0.80 -1.75
CA TRP A 128 -2.57 0.66 -1.16
C TRP A 128 -1.65 -0.27 -1.98
N LEU A 129 -2.18 -1.37 -2.51
CA LEU A 129 -1.42 -2.26 -3.39
C LEU A 129 -1.02 -1.61 -4.71
N ASN A 130 -1.80 -0.67 -5.28
CA ASN A 130 -1.34 0.14 -6.42
C ASN A 130 -0.10 0.96 -6.04
N ILE A 131 -0.13 1.63 -4.90
CA ILE A 131 0.99 2.45 -4.43
C ILE A 131 2.24 1.58 -4.24
N VAL A 132 2.07 0.39 -3.65
CA VAL A 132 3.15 -0.58 -3.45
C VAL A 132 3.65 -1.15 -4.79
N HIS A 133 2.77 -1.39 -5.76
CA HIS A 133 3.13 -1.81 -7.11
C HIS A 133 3.97 -0.73 -7.82
N ASP A 134 3.52 0.53 -7.79
CA ASP A 134 4.25 1.65 -8.40
C ASP A 134 5.62 1.84 -7.74
N ALA A 135 5.71 1.61 -6.42
CA ALA A 135 6.97 1.54 -5.71
C ALA A 135 7.89 0.40 -6.21
N HIS A 136 7.37 -0.80 -6.48
CA HIS A 136 8.16 -1.90 -7.05
C HIS A 136 8.69 -1.56 -8.45
N VAL A 137 7.83 -0.98 -9.31
CA VAL A 137 8.21 -0.55 -10.66
C VAL A 137 9.33 0.48 -10.57
N LYS A 138 9.18 1.50 -9.71
CA LYS A 138 10.18 2.55 -9.51
C LYS A 138 11.50 2.01 -8.97
N ALA A 139 11.44 1.01 -8.07
CA ALA A 139 12.62 0.39 -7.47
C ALA A 139 13.32 -0.63 -8.39
N GLY A 140 12.74 -0.97 -9.54
CA GLY A 140 13.26 -2.03 -10.42
C GLY A 140 13.24 -3.42 -9.78
N TRP A 141 12.35 -3.63 -8.79
CA TRP A 141 12.20 -4.92 -8.12
C TRP A 141 11.46 -5.93 -8.99
N SER A 142 11.58 -7.22 -8.66
CA SER A 142 10.90 -8.28 -9.43
C SER A 142 9.39 -8.07 -9.47
N MET A 143 8.83 -8.20 -10.67
CA MET A 143 7.39 -8.06 -10.92
C MET A 143 6.64 -9.39 -10.97
N GLU A 144 7.32 -10.52 -10.73
CA GLU A 144 6.77 -11.88 -10.89
C GLU A 144 5.55 -12.17 -10.00
N VAL A 145 5.46 -11.50 -8.84
CA VAL A 145 4.36 -11.70 -7.88
C VAL A 145 3.12 -10.88 -8.21
N TRP A 146 3.19 -9.94 -9.15
CA TRP A 146 2.10 -9.00 -9.43
C TRP A 146 1.19 -9.51 -10.54
N PRO A 147 -0.12 -9.67 -10.28
CA PRO A 147 -1.06 -10.07 -11.30
C PRO A 147 -1.37 -8.90 -12.25
N ALA A 148 -1.78 -9.23 -13.48
CA ALA A 148 -2.01 -8.24 -14.54
C ALA A 148 -3.06 -7.16 -14.19
N TRP A 149 -4.01 -7.47 -13.30
CA TRP A 149 -5.09 -6.55 -12.92
C TRP A 149 -4.66 -5.41 -11.98
N ILE A 150 -3.56 -5.56 -11.22
CA ILE A 150 -3.04 -4.47 -10.35
C ILE A 150 -2.46 -3.34 -11.20
N GLY A 151 -1.62 -3.68 -12.19
CA GLY A 151 -0.96 -2.72 -13.08
C GLY A 151 -1.85 -2.21 -14.20
N GLY A 152 -3.16 -2.54 -14.17
CA GLY A 152 -4.13 -2.35 -15.25
C GLY A 152 -3.84 -1.09 -16.07
N ASN A 153 -3.59 -1.33 -17.37
CA ASN A 153 -3.14 -0.44 -18.43
C ASN A 153 -3.92 0.90 -18.48
N GLY A 154 -3.71 1.73 -17.47
CA GLY A 154 -4.15 3.11 -17.37
C GLY A 154 -3.03 4.03 -17.86
N ALA A 155 -2.32 3.65 -18.91
CA ALA A 155 -1.67 4.63 -19.76
C ALA A 155 -2.79 5.46 -20.42
N GLN A 156 -3.35 6.40 -19.66
CA GLN A 156 -3.77 7.66 -20.26
C GLN A 156 -2.48 8.33 -20.72
N THR A 157 -2.01 7.94 -21.91
CA THR A 157 -1.20 8.81 -22.74
C THR A 157 -2.04 10.04 -23.00
N SER A 158 -1.97 11.03 -22.12
CA SER A 158 -2.31 12.40 -22.48
C SER A 158 -1.34 12.79 -23.59
N PRO A 159 -1.80 13.09 -24.82
CA PRO A 159 -0.91 13.70 -25.81
C PRO A 159 -0.47 15.05 -25.22
N ALA A 160 0.84 15.21 -25.02
CA ALA A 160 1.42 16.49 -24.69
C ALA A 160 0.94 17.53 -25.72
N PRO A 161 0.46 18.72 -25.31
CA PRO A 161 0.09 19.74 -26.28
C PRO A 161 1.36 20.17 -27.00
N ALA A 162 1.38 19.96 -28.32
CA ALA A 162 2.36 20.56 -29.21
C ALA A 162 2.30 22.08 -29.03
N ARG A 163 3.32 22.64 -28.36
CA ARG A 163 3.57 24.08 -28.39
C ARG A 163 4.19 24.39 -29.74
N LEU A 164 3.41 25.03 -30.61
CA LEU A 164 3.93 25.74 -31.78
C LEU A 164 4.66 27.00 -31.31
N HIS A 165 5.90 27.18 -31.78
CA HIS A 165 6.66 28.43 -31.76
C HIS A 165 6.32 29.26 -32.99
#